data_AF-A0A1I3WY01-F1
#
_entry.id   AF-A0A1I3WY01-F1
#
_cell.length_a   1.000
_cell.length_b   1.000
_cell.length_c   1.000
_cell.angle_alpha   90.00
_cell.angle_beta   90.00
_cell.angle_gamma   90.00
#
_symmetry.space_group_name_H-M   'P 1'
#
loop_
_entity.id
_entity.type
_entity.pdbx_description
1 polymer ?
#
loop_
_entity_poly.entity_id
_entity_poly.type
_entity_poly.pdbx_seq_one_letter_code
_entity_poly.pdbx_strand_id
1 'polypeptide(L)'
;MGTVEKDRETADETATQPPRSHKGHSGRGEPVERVTVNLNKTAAADLERTSLTTAETKTEVINKALQLYAFLRKLQLDGGDIFIREADSKERERLRLL
;
A
#
# COMPACT_ATOMS: atom_id res chain seq x y z
N MET A 1 33.78 -27.95 -52.60
CA MET A 1 33.83 -26.51 -52.95
C MET A 1 32.58 -25.87 -52.35
N GLY A 2 32.73 -24.92 -51.43
CA GLY A 2 31.64 -24.19 -50.72
C GLY A 2 31.11 -24.90 -49.45
N THR A 3 31.61 -24.64 -48.23
CA THR A 3 31.44 -23.50 -47.29
C THR A 3 30.27 -23.62 -46.30
N VAL A 4 30.65 -23.85 -45.02
CA VAL A 4 30.26 -23.14 -43.79
C VAL A 4 28.91 -23.49 -43.11
N GLU A 5 29.06 -24.13 -41.93
CA GLU A 5 28.45 -23.87 -40.61
C GLU A 5 27.12 -23.08 -40.54
N LYS A 6 26.20 -23.49 -39.65
CA LYS A 6 26.21 -23.02 -38.25
C LYS A 6 24.96 -23.48 -37.50
N ASP A 7 25.20 -24.20 -36.40
CA ASP A 7 24.25 -24.41 -35.32
C ASP A 7 23.59 -23.09 -34.89
N ARG A 8 22.27 -23.09 -34.78
CA ARG A 8 21.51 -22.06 -34.04
C ARG A 8 20.43 -22.72 -33.20
N GLU A 9 20.93 -23.24 -32.09
CA GLU A 9 20.35 -23.17 -30.76
C GLU A 9 19.35 -22.00 -30.61
N THR A 10 18.07 -22.33 -30.50
CA THR A 10 17.02 -21.40 -30.08
C THR A 10 17.11 -21.24 -28.57
N ALA A 11 17.97 -20.33 -28.13
CA ALA A 11 18.04 -19.89 -26.75
C ALA A 11 16.86 -18.95 -26.45
N ASP A 12 16.12 -19.37 -25.42
CA ASP A 12 15.26 -18.60 -24.53
C ASP A 12 15.66 -17.13 -24.38
N GLU A 13 14.80 -16.23 -24.84
CA GLU A 13 14.97 -14.78 -24.69
C GLU A 13 13.84 -14.22 -23.81
N THR A 14 13.68 -14.81 -22.63
CA THR A 14 13.00 -14.15 -21.50
C THR A 14 13.93 -13.08 -20.92
N ALA A 15 14.10 -11.98 -21.65
CA ALA A 15 14.89 -10.83 -21.22
C ALA A 15 14.21 -10.11 -20.03
N THR A 16 14.47 -10.64 -18.84
CA THR A 16 14.22 -9.99 -17.56
C THR A 16 15.12 -8.75 -17.49
N GLN A 17 14.56 -7.59 -17.79
CA GLN A 17 15.29 -6.33 -17.59
C GLN A 17 15.52 -6.13 -16.07
N PRO A 18 16.77 -5.90 -15.62
CA PRO A 18 17.03 -5.58 -14.23
C PRO A 18 16.42 -4.21 -13.88
N PRO A 19 15.99 -4.00 -12.62
CA PRO A 19 15.37 -2.74 -12.23
C PRO A 19 16.39 -1.61 -12.40
N ARG A 20 16.04 -0.64 -13.24
CA ARG A 20 16.81 0.59 -13.43
C ARG A 20 16.95 1.29 -12.08
N SER A 21 18.17 1.32 -11.54
CA SER A 21 18.51 2.13 -10.37
C SER A 21 18.42 3.59 -10.77
N HIS A 22 17.29 4.24 -10.48
CA HIS A 22 17.17 5.68 -10.58
C HIS A 22 18.00 6.35 -9.48
N LYS A 23 19.25 6.64 -9.83
CA LYS A 23 20.16 7.45 -9.02
C LYS A 23 19.89 8.92 -9.38
N GLY A 24 19.32 9.66 -8.43
CA GLY A 24 19.37 11.12 -8.40
C GLY A 24 18.04 11.84 -8.24
N HIS A 25 17.79 12.38 -7.05
CA HIS A 25 17.64 13.82 -6.83
C HIS A 25 17.67 14.11 -5.32
N SER A 26 18.76 14.73 -4.88
CA SER A 26 18.94 15.28 -3.53
C SER A 26 18.07 16.53 -3.37
N GLY A 27 16.79 16.33 -3.05
CA GLY A 27 15.96 17.31 -2.38
C GLY A 27 15.91 16.96 -0.91
N ARG A 28 16.14 17.94 -0.03
CA ARG A 28 16.15 17.79 1.44
C ARG A 28 14.74 17.54 1.97
N GLY A 29 14.15 16.40 1.62
CA GLY A 29 12.96 15.85 2.27
C GLY A 29 13.38 14.96 3.44
N GLU A 30 12.52 14.83 4.44
CA GLU A 30 12.70 13.79 5.45
C GLU A 30 12.87 12.41 4.78
N PRO A 31 13.73 11.54 5.33
CA PRO A 31 13.88 10.19 4.80
C PRO A 31 12.53 9.47 4.87
N VAL A 32 11.99 9.12 3.70
CA VAL A 32 10.74 8.36 3.58
C VAL A 32 11.07 6.88 3.51
N GLU A 33 10.48 6.08 4.40
CA GLU A 33 10.52 4.62 4.33
C GLU A 33 9.55 4.12 3.24
N ARG A 34 10.03 3.28 2.33
CA ARG A 34 9.22 2.68 1.26
C ARG A 34 8.75 1.29 1.68
N VAL A 35 7.44 1.11 1.80
CA VAL A 35 6.83 -0.19 2.12
C VAL A 35 6.09 -0.73 0.91
N THR A 36 6.28 -2.03 0.61
CA THR A 36 5.46 -2.76 -0.36
C THR A 36 4.58 -3.75 0.40
N VAL A 37 3.27 -3.71 0.18
CA VAL A 37 2.30 -4.57 0.87
C VAL A 37 1.41 -5.29 -0.14
N ASN A 38 1.00 -6.51 0.21
CA ASN A 38 -0.05 -7.21 -0.52
C ASN A 38 -1.39 -6.91 0.15
N LEU A 39 -2.31 -6.30 -0.59
CA LEU A 39 -3.67 -6.04 -0.12
C LEU A 39 -4.58 -7.20 -0.55
N ASN A 40 -5.48 -7.62 0.33
CA ASN A 40 -6.58 -8.48 -0.08
C ASN A 40 -7.56 -7.71 -0.99
N LYS A 41 -8.48 -8.42 -1.67
CA LYS A 41 -9.40 -7.81 -2.63
C LYS A 41 -10.25 -6.70 -2.01
N THR A 42 -10.73 -6.90 -0.77
CA THR A 42 -11.56 -5.93 -0.05
C THR A 42 -10.76 -4.67 0.27
N ALA A 43 -9.57 -4.80 0.85
CA ALA A 43 -8.72 -3.66 1.20
C ALA A 43 -8.26 -2.86 -0.03
N ALA A 44 -8.00 -3.54 -1.15
CA ALA A 44 -7.67 -2.87 -2.40
C ALA A 44 -8.86 -2.04 -2.93
N ALA A 45 -10.09 -2.59 -2.86
CA ALA A 45 -11.30 -1.90 -3.27
C ALA A 45 -11.64 -0.73 -2.34
N ASP A 46 -11.48 -0.91 -1.02
CA ASP A 46 -11.71 0.14 -0.03
C ASP A 46 -10.70 1.28 -0.18
N LEU A 47 -9.42 0.98 -0.44
CA LEU A 47 -8.40 1.97 -0.73
C LEU A 47 -8.77 2.83 -1.95
N GLU A 48 -9.21 2.19 -3.04
CA GLU A 48 -9.66 2.88 -4.25
C GLU A 48 -10.86 3.79 -3.95
N ARG A 49 -11.87 3.25 -3.27
CA ARG A 49 -13.09 3.99 -2.92
C ARG A 49 -12.79 5.18 -2.02
N THR A 50 -12.01 4.99 -0.95
CA THR A 50 -11.65 6.05 -0.02
C THR A 50 -10.87 7.15 -0.73
N SER A 51 -9.87 6.78 -1.54
CA SER A 51 -9.09 7.73 -2.36
C SER A 51 -10.00 8.58 -3.25
N LEU A 52 -10.97 7.96 -3.94
CA LEU A 52 -11.93 8.68 -4.78
C LEU A 52 -12.87 9.59 -3.98
N THR A 53 -13.44 9.11 -2.87
CA THR A 53 -14.42 9.88 -2.08
C THR A 53 -13.82 11.04 -1.29
N THR A 54 -12.53 10.95 -0.94
CA THR A 54 -11.81 11.97 -0.15
C THR A 54 -10.92 12.88 -1.02
N ALA A 55 -10.77 12.55 -2.30
CA ALA A 55 -9.79 13.15 -3.22
C ALA A 55 -8.33 13.05 -2.73
N GLU A 56 -8.03 12.09 -1.85
CA GLU A 56 -6.68 11.79 -1.36
C GLU A 56 -5.99 10.80 -2.29
N THR A 57 -4.67 10.88 -2.39
CA THR A 57 -3.87 9.85 -3.05
C THR A 57 -3.87 8.56 -2.24
N LYS A 58 -3.65 7.40 -2.89
CA LYS A 58 -3.54 6.10 -2.20
C LYS A 58 -2.49 6.11 -1.08
N THR A 59 -1.37 6.81 -1.29
CA THR A 59 -0.32 6.96 -0.29
C THR A 59 -0.82 7.72 0.94
N GLU A 60 -1.56 8.82 0.75
CA GLU A 60 -2.15 9.58 1.86
C GLU A 60 -3.18 8.77 2.64
N VAL A 61 -4.06 8.04 1.93
CA VAL A 61 -5.06 7.16 2.56
C VAL A 61 -4.36 6.08 3.41
N ILE A 62 -3.33 5.41 2.88
CA ILE A 62 -2.57 4.39 3.62
C ILE A 62 -1.90 5.00 4.85
N ASN A 63 -1.24 6.15 4.70
CA ASN A 63 -0.56 6.81 5.82
C ASN A 63 -1.55 7.19 6.94
N LYS A 64 -2.70 7.77 6.58
CA LYS A 64 -3.75 8.12 7.54
C LYS A 64 -4.36 6.89 8.20
N ALA A 65 -4.59 5.81 7.45
CA ALA A 65 -5.11 4.56 8.00
C ALA A 65 -4.15 3.96 9.04
N LEU A 66 -2.83 3.97 8.78
CA LEU A 66 -1.82 3.51 9.73
C LEU A 66 -1.79 4.37 11.00
N GLN A 67 -1.81 5.69 10.84
CA GLN A 67 -1.83 6.63 11.96
C GLN A 67 -3.08 6.48 12.83
N LEU A 68 -4.26 6.36 12.20
CA LEU A 68 -5.52 6.16 12.89
C LEU A 68 -5.54 4.82 13.63
N TYR A 69 -5.09 3.74 13.00
CA TYR A 69 -4.98 2.43 13.66
C TYR A 69 -4.08 2.50 14.90
N ALA A 70 -2.90 3.11 14.78
CA ALA A 70 -1.98 3.27 15.91
C ALA A 70 -2.59 4.12 17.04
N PHE A 71 -3.26 5.22 16.70
CA PHE A 71 -3.95 6.07 17.68
C PHE A 71 -5.05 5.32 18.43
N LEU A 72 -5.94 4.63 17.71
CA LEU A 72 -7.06 3.90 18.31
C LEU A 72 -6.55 2.74 19.18
N ARG A 73 -5.49 2.05 18.75
CA ARG A 73 -4.86 0.99 19.54
C ARG A 73 -4.26 1.53 20.83
N LYS A 74 -3.55 2.66 20.77
CA LYS A 74 -3.02 3.33 21.96
C LYS A 74 -4.14 3.71 22.93
N LEU A 75 -5.20 4.35 22.42
CA LEU A 75 -6.35 4.75 23.22
C LEU A 75 -6.97 3.57 23.98
N GLN A 76 -7.14 2.41 23.33
CA GLN A 76 -7.66 1.20 23.97
C GLN A 76 -6.70 0.60 25.00
N LEU A 77 -5.39 0.57 24.72
CA LEU A 77 -4.38 0.07 25.67
C LEU A 77 -4.28 0.93 26.93
N ASP A 78 -4.49 2.24 26.78
CA ASP A 78 -4.52 3.19 27.89
C ASP A 78 -5.85 3.12 28.69
N GLY A 79 -6.73 2.15 28.36
CA GLY A 79 -8.00 1.91 29.04
C GLY A 79 -9.17 2.76 28.52
N GLY A 80 -8.97 3.49 27.42
CA GLY A 80 -10.00 4.31 26.78
C GLY A 80 -10.99 3.49 25.94
N ASP A 81 -12.20 4.03 25.79
CA ASP A 81 -13.28 3.43 25.02
C ASP A 81 -13.62 4.25 23.78
N ILE A 82 -13.82 3.55 22.67
CA ILE A 82 -14.28 4.14 21.40
C ILE A 82 -15.71 3.68 21.17
N PHE A 83 -16.61 4.65 20.97
CA PHE A 83 -18.01 4.39 20.67
C PHE A 83 -18.37 4.94 19.29
N ILE A 84 -19.01 4.11 18.48
CA ILE A 84 -19.58 4.52 17.19
C ILE A 84 -21.09 4.67 17.36
N ARG A 85 -21.66 5.65 16.65
CA ARG A 85 -23.10 5.84 16.53
C ARG A 85 -23.42 6.09 15.07
N GLU A 86 -24.29 5.26 14.49
CA GLU A 86 -24.87 5.55 13.19
C GLU A 86 -25.79 6.76 13.27
N ALA A 87 -25.87 7.55 12.20
CA ALA A 87 -26.58 8.84 12.21
C ALA A 87 -28.04 8.72 12.70
N ASP A 88 -28.70 7.61 12.35
CA ASP A 88 -30.11 7.36 12.66
C ASP A 88 -30.32 6.51 13.93
N SER A 89 -29.23 6.06 14.58
CA SER A 89 -29.31 5.24 15.79
C SER A 89 -29.22 6.11 17.05
N LYS A 90 -30.05 5.78 18.04
CA LYS A 90 -29.95 6.34 19.40
C LYS A 90 -28.94 5.60 20.27
N GLU A 91 -28.50 4.43 19.83
CA GLU A 91 -27.60 3.57 20.58
C GLU A 91 -26.15 3.83 20.17
N ARG A 92 -25.23 3.60 21.12
CA ARG A 92 -23.79 3.68 20.88
C ARG A 92 -23.20 2.29 21.02
N GLU A 93 -22.44 1.89 20.02
CA GLU A 93 -21.75 0.60 20.02
C GLU A 93 -20.27 0.79 20.36
N ARG A 94 -19.76 -0.03 21.27
CA ARG A 94 -18.34 0.00 21.63
C ARG A 94 -17.53 -0.70 20.54
N LEU A 95 -16.67 0.06 19.88
CA LEU A 95 -15.72 -0.48 18.91
C LEU A 95 -14.57 -1.17 19.64
N ARG A 96 -14.31 -2.43 19.30
CA ARG A 96 -13.11 -3.16 19.70
C ARG A 96 -12.28 -3.47 18.46
N LEU A 97 -11.03 -3.01 18.45
CA LEU A 97 -10.06 -3.38 17.43
C LEU A 97 -9.39 -4.66 17.91
N LEU A 98 -9.50 -5.74 17.13
CA LEU A 98 -8.86 -7.03 17.42
C LEU A 98 -7.36 -6.92 17.14
#